data_AF-A0A2N2STY9-F1
#
_entry.id   AF-A0A2N2STY9-F1
#
_cell.length_a   1.000
_cell.length_b   1.000
_cell.length_c   1.000
_cell.angle_alpha   90.00
_cell.angle_beta   90.00
_cell.angle_gamma   90.00
#
_symmetry.space_group_name_H-M   'P 1'
#
loop_
_entity.id
_entity.type
_entity.pdbx_description
1 polymer ?
#
loop_
_entity_poly.entity_id
_entity_poly.type
_entity_poly.pdbx_seq_one_letter_code
_entity_poly.pdbx_strand_id
1 'polypeptide(L)'
;YWNARGGSYTDGGAFIFSLKDDGSENKPLVCTDKFGRTIETPRDQVVCDTHQPAAVTGASPSIEDTLSSLFSGKEAAKAIFASVRDQIAQFDPDTFRFAIDAIKQQALKNDDCRETAIEALTLLSDRRYDTGRIKRSSVLHVLQLSLDEILSSVPKITDKTDSRCSRIDFESRAELRAPQKNERVLVIDAGQFEPEGENCDAVMIVKAYQLGWKRFIVHRYRGQRFTGCGFGPATKDVRIDVYGSSGDYLAESFMAGDPLNGGGFVVLNGIGFDERDGSIREYESPYPGSNIFSLASGGAIYVRDPRRKLVDEQLNGGEYMDLTDADWKLILPYLEENERLFGITIEELLTVDGKKRTPAEVYRKIRPKTAAAAVHVEDDDAGLKNCAA
;
A
#
# COMPACT_ATOMS: atom_id res chain seq x y z
N TYR A 1 -12.81 -19.31 3.42
CA TYR A 1 -11.99 -19.16 2.21
C TYR A 1 -12.44 -17.91 1.47
N TRP A 2 -11.65 -16.84 1.51
CA TRP A 2 -11.86 -15.56 0.82
C TRP A 2 -10.91 -15.45 -0.36
N ASN A 3 -11.48 -14.88 -1.38
CA ASN A 3 -11.03 -14.99 -2.75
C ASN A 3 -11.34 -13.61 -3.30
N ALA A 4 -10.36 -12.72 -3.28
CA ALA A 4 -10.44 -11.54 -4.11
C ALA A 4 -10.12 -11.99 -5.54
N ARG A 5 -11.02 -12.79 -6.14
CA ARG A 5 -11.06 -12.86 -7.60
C ARG A 5 -11.53 -11.48 -8.02
N GLY A 6 -10.59 -10.62 -8.38
CA GLY A 6 -10.84 -9.40 -9.12
C GLY A 6 -11.44 -9.74 -10.47
N GLY A 7 -12.72 -10.11 -10.50
CA GLY A 7 -13.55 -9.88 -11.66
C GLY A 7 -13.72 -8.38 -11.76
N SER A 8 -12.77 -7.69 -12.39
CA SER A 8 -12.90 -6.25 -12.61
C SER A 8 -14.19 -6.00 -13.39
N TYR A 9 -15.11 -5.29 -12.74
CA TYR A 9 -16.41 -4.93 -13.30
C TYR A 9 -16.27 -3.88 -14.43
N THR A 10 -15.14 -3.16 -14.49
CA THR A 10 -14.97 -1.96 -15.35
C THR A 10 -14.07 -2.18 -16.57
N ASP A 11 -12.91 -2.85 -16.42
CA ASP A 11 -11.98 -3.16 -17.53
C ASP A 11 -11.80 -4.66 -17.77
N GLY A 12 -12.40 -5.48 -16.89
CA GLY A 12 -12.32 -6.92 -16.96
C GLY A 12 -11.05 -7.59 -16.47
N GLY A 13 -10.02 -6.83 -16.10
CA GLY A 13 -8.77 -7.37 -15.57
C GLY A 13 -8.01 -8.25 -16.56
N ALA A 14 -8.32 -8.14 -17.86
CA ALA A 14 -7.75 -8.95 -18.91
C ALA A 14 -7.30 -8.06 -20.07
N PHE A 15 -6.04 -8.24 -20.47
CA PHE A 15 -5.40 -7.53 -21.57
C PHE A 15 -5.05 -8.52 -22.69
N ILE A 16 -5.32 -8.12 -23.92
CA ILE A 16 -5.04 -8.91 -25.12
C ILE A 16 -3.90 -8.23 -25.86
N PHE A 17 -2.81 -8.95 -26.03
CA PHE A 17 -1.65 -8.50 -26.81
C PHE A 17 -1.70 -9.17 -28.18
N SER A 18 -1.82 -8.36 -29.23
CA SER A 18 -1.89 -8.83 -30.62
C SER A 18 -0.77 -8.20 -31.44
N LEU A 19 -0.10 -9.00 -32.27
CA LEU A 19 0.77 -8.46 -33.32
C LEU A 19 -0.10 -8.18 -34.54
N LYS A 20 -0.25 -6.89 -34.89
CA LYS A 20 -1.01 -6.52 -36.09
C LYS A 20 -0.15 -6.80 -37.32
N ASP A 21 -0.68 -7.58 -38.25
CA ASP A 21 -0.03 -7.79 -39.54
C ASP A 21 -0.60 -6.77 -40.53
N ASP A 22 0.15 -5.71 -40.79
CA ASP A 22 -0.20 -4.65 -41.74
C ASP A 22 0.61 -4.73 -43.03
N GLY A 23 1.32 -5.84 -43.26
CA GLY A 23 2.20 -6.04 -44.40
C GLY A 23 3.56 -5.35 -44.29
N SER A 24 3.88 -4.72 -43.15
CA SER A 24 5.23 -4.21 -42.86
C SER A 24 6.14 -5.29 -42.26
N GLU A 25 7.46 -5.12 -42.38
CA GLU A 25 8.45 -6.02 -41.74
C GLU A 25 8.34 -6.00 -40.21
N ASN A 26 7.89 -4.88 -39.62
CA ASN A 26 7.74 -4.72 -38.18
C ASN A 26 6.27 -4.78 -37.77
N LYS A 27 5.83 -5.94 -37.28
CA LYS A 27 4.46 -6.11 -36.76
C LYS A 27 4.27 -5.34 -35.45
N PRO A 28 3.46 -4.27 -35.39
CA PRO A 28 3.28 -3.54 -34.15
C PRO A 28 2.52 -4.38 -33.12
N LEU A 29 3.01 -4.37 -31.88
CA LEU A 29 2.32 -4.95 -30.73
C LEU A 29 1.21 -4.00 -30.28
N VAL A 30 -0.04 -4.46 -30.32
CA VAL A 30 -1.22 -3.74 -29.86
C VAL A 30 -1.72 -4.40 -28.58
N CYS A 31 -1.94 -3.59 -27.55
CA CYS A 31 -2.60 -4.02 -26.32
C CYS A 31 -4.03 -3.48 -26.31
N THR A 32 -5.02 -4.34 -26.06
CA THR A 32 -6.41 -3.93 -25.81
C THR A 32 -6.91 -4.50 -24.48
N ASP A 33 -7.88 -3.83 -23.86
CA ASP A 33 -8.68 -4.47 -22.80
C ASP A 33 -9.60 -5.56 -23.39
N LYS A 34 -10.32 -6.30 -22.52
CA LYS A 34 -11.27 -7.35 -22.97
C LYS A 34 -12.43 -6.82 -23.80
N PHE A 35 -12.67 -5.51 -23.80
CA PHE A 35 -13.72 -4.84 -24.56
C PHE A 35 -13.20 -4.28 -25.89
N GLY A 36 -11.92 -4.51 -26.22
CA GLY A 36 -11.30 -4.07 -27.47
C GLY A 36 -10.83 -2.62 -27.46
N ARG A 37 -10.83 -1.93 -26.31
CA ARG A 37 -10.27 -0.57 -26.22
C ARG A 37 -8.74 -0.65 -26.20
N THR A 38 -8.09 0.07 -27.10
CA THR A 38 -6.62 0.13 -27.15
C THR A 38 -6.06 0.80 -25.90
N ILE A 39 -5.05 0.16 -25.31
CA ILE A 39 -4.29 0.69 -24.18
C ILE A 39 -2.95 1.20 -24.71
N GLU A 40 -2.72 2.50 -24.60
CA GLU A 40 -1.47 3.15 -25.03
C GLU A 40 -0.74 3.78 -23.83
N THR A 41 0.59 3.89 -23.94
CA THR A 41 1.42 4.64 -22.98
C THR A 41 1.93 5.93 -23.62
N PRO A 42 2.17 7.00 -22.84
CA PRO A 42 2.81 8.21 -23.35
C PRO A 42 4.13 7.90 -24.08
N ARG A 43 4.36 8.54 -25.23
CA ARG A 43 5.49 8.20 -26.14
C ARG A 43 6.80 8.92 -25.83
N ASP A 44 6.75 10.00 -25.06
CA ASP A 44 7.85 10.91 -24.76
C ASP A 44 8.52 10.66 -23.41
N GLN A 45 8.09 9.61 -22.71
CA GLN A 45 8.62 9.21 -21.41
C GLN A 45 9.90 8.36 -21.54
N VAL A 46 10.85 8.59 -20.62
CA VAL A 46 12.12 7.88 -20.50
C VAL A 46 12.13 6.97 -19.27
N VAL A 47 12.93 5.91 -19.32
CA VAL A 47 13.10 4.95 -18.22
C VAL A 47 14.52 5.04 -17.69
N CYS A 48 14.68 4.89 -16.39
CA CYS A 48 15.96 4.77 -15.70
C CYS A 48 16.54 3.37 -15.93
N ASP A 49 17.75 3.28 -16.48
CA ASP A 49 18.46 2.00 -16.59
C ASP A 49 19.06 1.62 -15.24
N THR A 50 18.43 0.69 -14.52
CA THR A 50 18.88 0.25 -13.19
C THR A 50 19.97 -0.82 -13.22
N HIS A 51 20.44 -1.25 -14.40
CA HIS A 51 21.48 -2.30 -14.51
C HIS A 51 22.91 -1.81 -14.30
N GLN A 52 23.14 -0.50 -14.38
CA GLN A 52 24.46 0.11 -14.18
C GLN A 52 24.37 1.24 -13.16
N PRO A 53 25.41 1.60 -12.40
CA PRO A 53 25.38 2.78 -11.53
C PRO A 53 24.98 4.05 -12.28
N ALA A 54 24.37 5.01 -11.57
CA ALA A 54 24.06 6.32 -12.15
C ALA A 54 25.34 7.03 -12.57
N ALA A 55 25.36 7.58 -13.78
CA ALA A 55 26.48 8.40 -14.23
C ALA A 55 26.55 9.71 -13.44
N VAL A 56 27.75 10.12 -13.02
CA VAL A 56 27.95 11.42 -12.36
C VAL A 56 27.83 12.52 -13.42
N THR A 57 26.84 13.38 -13.25
CA THR A 57 26.60 14.57 -14.08
C THR A 57 27.20 15.81 -13.42
N GLY A 58 27.33 16.91 -14.18
CA GLY A 58 27.84 18.18 -13.62
C GLY A 58 26.99 18.74 -12.46
N ALA A 59 25.71 18.37 -12.36
CA ALA A 59 24.82 18.77 -11.28
C ALA A 59 24.92 17.88 -10.02
N SER A 60 25.55 16.69 -10.14
CA SER A 60 25.55 15.67 -9.09
C SER A 60 26.13 16.18 -7.75
N PRO A 61 27.31 16.84 -7.68
CA PRO A 61 27.85 17.31 -6.40
C PRO A 61 26.93 18.29 -5.67
N SER A 62 26.31 19.23 -6.40
CA SER A 62 25.39 20.21 -5.82
C SER A 62 24.12 19.56 -5.26
N ILE A 63 23.65 18.49 -5.90
CA ILE A 63 22.49 17.71 -5.43
C ILE A 63 22.85 16.95 -4.16
N GLU A 64 24.02 16.30 -4.12
CA GLU A 64 24.49 15.57 -2.95
C GLU A 64 24.64 16.48 -1.73
N ASP A 65 25.28 17.65 -1.91
CA ASP A 65 25.46 18.64 -0.84
C ASP A 65 24.12 19.13 -0.31
N THR A 66 23.20 19.46 -1.22
CA THR A 66 21.85 19.93 -0.87
C THR A 66 21.13 18.85 -0.07
N LEU A 67 21.00 17.63 -0.59
CA LEU A 67 20.26 16.56 0.06
C LEU A 67 20.88 16.16 1.40
N SER A 68 22.21 16.06 1.48
CA SER A 68 22.91 15.74 2.72
C SER A 68 22.66 16.76 3.82
N SER A 69 22.55 18.05 3.48
CA SER A 69 22.28 19.12 4.45
C SER A 69 20.87 19.04 5.05
N LEU A 70 19.93 18.37 4.39
CA LEU A 70 18.52 18.29 4.81
C LEU A 70 18.23 17.21 5.86
N PHE A 71 19.20 16.33 6.18
CA PHE A 71 19.02 15.22 7.13
C PHE A 71 18.95 15.65 8.62
N SER A 72 18.75 16.95 8.88
CA SER A 72 18.71 17.51 10.23
C SER A 72 17.33 18.06 10.57
N GLY A 73 16.81 17.68 11.74
CA GLY A 73 15.56 18.22 12.28
C GLY A 73 14.32 17.36 12.03
N LYS A 74 13.19 17.75 12.63
CA LYS A 74 11.95 16.95 12.65
C LYS A 74 11.22 16.85 11.31
N GLU A 75 11.46 17.80 10.41
CA GLU A 75 10.79 17.87 9.10
C GLU A 75 11.74 17.46 7.96
N ALA A 76 12.88 16.84 8.29
CA ALA A 76 13.93 16.46 7.33
C ALA A 76 13.38 15.63 6.16
N ALA A 77 12.58 14.61 6.44
CA ALA A 77 12.00 13.75 5.40
C ALA A 77 11.10 14.53 4.43
N LYS A 78 10.28 15.47 4.94
CA LYS A 78 9.42 16.33 4.10
C LYS A 78 10.24 17.32 3.29
N ALA A 79 11.32 17.87 3.86
CA ALA A 79 12.22 18.77 3.15
C ALA A 79 12.96 18.06 2.01
N ILE A 80 13.43 16.83 2.24
CA ILE A 80 14.03 15.97 1.20
C ILE A 80 13.00 15.67 0.10
N PHE A 81 11.80 15.24 0.49
CA PHE A 81 10.69 15.01 -0.45
C PHE A 81 10.43 16.25 -1.32
N ALA A 82 10.25 17.43 -0.70
CA ALA A 82 10.00 18.68 -1.42
C ALA A 82 11.16 19.03 -2.36
N SER A 83 12.40 18.91 -1.91
CA SER A 83 13.60 19.18 -2.72
C SER A 83 13.64 18.32 -3.99
N VAL A 84 13.34 17.02 -3.88
CA VAL A 84 13.33 16.12 -5.05
C VAL A 84 12.10 16.38 -5.91
N ARG A 85 10.90 16.48 -5.32
CA ARG A 85 9.64 16.76 -6.01
C ARG A 85 9.72 18.01 -6.88
N ASP A 86 10.32 19.09 -6.37
CA ASP A 86 10.33 20.39 -7.05
C ASP A 86 11.33 20.43 -8.22
N GLN A 87 12.27 19.49 -8.28
CA GLN A 87 13.33 19.46 -9.30
C GLN A 87 13.20 18.30 -10.29
N ILE A 88 12.52 17.20 -9.92
CA ILE A 88 12.51 15.94 -10.70
C ILE A 88 12.00 16.13 -12.12
N ALA A 89 11.09 17.07 -12.37
CA ALA A 89 10.59 17.36 -13.73
C ALA A 89 11.71 17.82 -14.69
N GLN A 90 12.81 18.37 -14.16
CA GLN A 90 13.98 18.81 -14.91
C GLN A 90 15.13 17.79 -14.91
N PHE A 91 14.99 16.69 -14.16
CA PHE A 91 16.04 15.68 -14.09
C PHE A 91 16.06 14.81 -15.34
N ASP A 92 17.29 14.52 -15.81
CA ASP A 92 17.53 13.33 -16.61
C ASP A 92 17.54 12.07 -15.72
N PRO A 93 17.42 10.86 -16.31
CA PRO A 93 17.38 9.61 -15.54
C PRO A 93 18.56 9.39 -14.59
N ASP A 94 19.79 9.78 -14.95
CA ASP A 94 20.97 9.57 -14.11
C ASP A 94 21.04 10.58 -12.97
N THR A 95 20.68 11.83 -13.22
CA THR A 95 20.55 12.86 -12.18
C THR A 95 19.52 12.46 -11.12
N PHE A 96 18.35 11.92 -11.52
CA PHE A 96 17.37 11.40 -10.56
C PHE A 96 17.92 10.21 -9.76
N ARG A 97 18.54 9.23 -10.41
CA ARG A 97 19.10 8.05 -9.73
C ARG A 97 20.22 8.43 -8.77
N PHE A 98 21.05 9.39 -9.14
CA PHE A 98 22.10 9.94 -8.28
C PHE A 98 21.49 10.60 -7.04
N ALA A 99 20.43 11.41 -7.19
CA ALA A 99 19.73 12.01 -6.06
C ALA A 99 19.19 10.96 -5.07
N ILE A 100 18.60 9.87 -5.59
CA ILE A 100 18.12 8.77 -4.74
C ILE A 100 19.29 8.01 -4.10
N ASP A 101 20.38 7.79 -4.82
CA ASP A 101 21.58 7.16 -4.24
C ASP A 101 22.16 8.03 -3.10
N ALA A 102 22.22 9.35 -3.26
CA ALA A 102 22.68 10.25 -2.20
C ALA A 102 21.83 10.11 -0.92
N ILE A 103 20.50 10.02 -1.04
CA ILE A 103 19.60 9.75 0.09
C ILE A 103 19.92 8.37 0.73
N LYS A 104 20.14 7.35 -0.10
CA LYS A 104 20.52 6.02 0.36
C LYS A 104 21.84 6.02 1.12
N GLN A 105 22.86 6.74 0.65
CA GLN A 105 24.15 6.82 1.34
C GLN A 105 24.01 7.45 2.73
N GLN A 106 23.13 8.43 2.91
CA GLN A 106 22.83 8.99 4.23
C GLN A 106 22.17 7.95 5.15
N ALA A 107 21.28 7.11 4.62
CA ALA A 107 20.59 6.07 5.39
C ALA A 107 21.53 5.05 6.05
N LEU A 108 22.76 4.88 5.53
CA LEU A 108 23.76 3.95 6.04
C LEU A 108 24.56 4.51 7.23
N LYS A 109 24.47 5.82 7.53
CA LYS A 109 25.30 6.46 8.56
C LYS A 109 24.91 6.10 9.99
N ASN A 110 23.61 6.10 10.29
CA ASN A 110 23.04 5.77 11.60
C ASN A 110 21.52 5.58 11.49
N ASP A 111 20.89 5.18 12.58
CA ASP A 111 19.44 4.87 12.62
C ASP A 111 18.54 6.09 12.40
N ASP A 112 18.92 7.28 12.85
CA ASP A 112 18.14 8.51 12.65
C ASP A 112 18.14 8.92 11.17
N CYS A 113 19.30 8.85 10.51
CA CYS A 113 19.39 9.08 9.07
C CYS A 113 18.64 7.98 8.29
N ARG A 114 18.67 6.73 8.75
CA ARG A 114 17.91 5.64 8.12
C ARG A 114 16.41 5.88 8.16
N GLU A 115 15.89 6.22 9.34
CA GLU A 115 14.47 6.53 9.53
C GLU A 115 14.03 7.69 8.64
N THR A 116 14.83 8.77 8.60
CA THR A 116 14.60 9.93 7.74
C THR A 116 14.59 9.56 6.25
N ALA A 117 15.55 8.75 5.80
CA ALA A 117 15.62 8.31 4.41
C ALA A 117 14.44 7.41 4.02
N ILE A 118 14.07 6.46 4.87
CA ILE A 118 12.90 5.58 4.65
C ILE A 118 11.64 6.43 4.54
N GLU A 119 11.41 7.39 5.45
CA GLU A 119 10.23 8.27 5.39
C GLU A 119 10.24 9.13 4.11
N ALA A 120 11.39 9.72 3.73
CA ALA A 120 11.48 10.52 2.52
C ALA A 120 11.20 9.71 1.23
N LEU A 121 11.78 8.52 1.11
CA LEU A 121 11.56 7.62 -0.03
C LEU A 121 10.13 7.07 -0.05
N THR A 122 9.52 6.87 1.11
CA THR A 122 8.11 6.49 1.25
C THR A 122 7.21 7.62 0.75
N LEU A 123 7.45 8.87 1.16
CA LEU A 123 6.72 10.03 0.65
C LEU A 123 6.85 10.19 -0.88
N LEU A 124 8.04 9.96 -1.44
CA LEU A 124 8.25 9.96 -2.89
C LEU A 124 7.51 8.83 -3.60
N SER A 125 7.36 7.66 -2.95
CA SER A 125 6.63 6.52 -3.53
C SER A 125 5.12 6.73 -3.49
N ASP A 126 4.62 7.20 -2.36
CA ASP A 126 3.19 7.28 -2.05
C ASP A 126 2.51 8.48 -2.70
N ARG A 127 3.21 9.62 -2.80
CA ARG A 127 2.62 10.85 -3.35
C ARG A 127 2.72 10.92 -4.87
N ARG A 128 1.75 11.62 -5.45
CA ARG A 128 1.72 11.94 -6.88
C ARG A 128 2.27 13.35 -7.10
N TYR A 129 3.09 13.49 -8.13
CA TYR A 129 3.77 14.74 -8.52
C TYR A 129 4.29 14.59 -9.95
N ASP A 130 4.54 15.71 -10.62
CA ASP A 130 5.07 15.75 -11.98
C ASP A 130 6.48 15.16 -12.02
N THR A 131 6.65 14.05 -12.73
CA THR A 131 7.95 13.37 -12.93
C THR A 131 8.66 13.83 -14.21
N GLY A 132 8.13 14.86 -14.88
CA GLY A 132 8.60 15.34 -16.16
C GLY A 132 8.63 14.22 -17.19
N ARG A 133 9.80 14.03 -17.81
CA ARG A 133 9.99 12.98 -18.81
C ARG A 133 10.21 11.60 -18.21
N ILE A 134 10.60 11.47 -16.95
CA ILE A 134 10.88 10.16 -16.37
C ILE A 134 9.53 9.47 -16.12
N LYS A 135 9.37 8.26 -16.67
CA LYS A 135 8.16 7.46 -16.49
C LYS A 135 7.94 7.20 -15.00
N ARG A 136 6.72 7.47 -14.48
CA ARG A 136 6.39 7.25 -13.07
C ARG A 136 6.72 5.83 -12.59
N SER A 137 6.41 4.81 -13.38
CA SER A 137 6.76 3.43 -13.03
C SER A 137 8.26 3.21 -12.86
N SER A 138 9.08 3.96 -13.60
CA SER A 138 10.53 3.96 -13.46
C SER A 138 10.99 4.67 -12.19
N VAL A 139 10.36 5.80 -11.82
CA VAL A 139 10.59 6.48 -10.54
C VAL A 139 10.31 5.53 -9.39
N LEU A 140 9.13 4.91 -9.38
CA LEU A 140 8.74 3.94 -8.35
C LEU A 140 9.69 2.74 -8.29
N HIS A 141 10.17 2.25 -9.42
CA HIS A 141 11.12 1.15 -9.46
C HIS A 141 12.47 1.51 -8.78
N VAL A 142 13.03 2.69 -9.08
CA VAL A 142 14.27 3.17 -8.46
C VAL A 142 14.09 3.37 -6.95
N LEU A 143 12.97 3.94 -6.53
CA LEU A 143 12.65 4.13 -5.10
C LEU A 143 12.52 2.78 -4.38
N GLN A 144 11.82 1.81 -4.98
CA GLN A 144 11.65 0.47 -4.42
C GLN A 144 12.99 -0.25 -4.25
N LEU A 145 13.86 -0.22 -5.28
CA LEU A 145 15.21 -0.81 -5.18
C LEU A 145 16.01 -0.18 -4.04
N SER A 146 15.94 1.14 -3.91
CA SER A 146 16.67 1.88 -2.86
C SER A 146 16.15 1.57 -1.46
N LEU A 147 14.83 1.52 -1.28
CA LEU A 147 14.20 1.08 -0.03
C LEU A 147 14.60 -0.36 0.32
N ASP A 148 14.56 -1.29 -0.64
CA ASP A 148 14.95 -2.67 -0.43
C ASP A 148 16.42 -2.82 -0.02
N GLU A 149 17.34 -2.05 -0.61
CA GLU A 149 18.75 -2.02 -0.22
C GLU A 149 18.93 -1.48 1.21
N ILE A 150 18.29 -0.36 1.55
CA ILE A 150 18.34 0.22 2.90
C ILE A 150 17.82 -0.78 3.93
N LEU A 151 16.66 -1.38 3.68
CA LEU A 151 16.04 -2.34 4.60
C LEU A 151 16.86 -3.63 4.71
N SER A 152 17.49 -4.09 3.61
CA SER A 152 18.42 -5.23 3.63
C SER A 152 19.69 -4.96 4.43
N SER A 153 20.11 -3.70 4.56
CA SER A 153 21.30 -3.29 5.32
C SER A 153 21.08 -3.29 6.84
N VAL A 154 19.82 -3.40 7.31
CA VAL A 154 19.51 -3.47 8.73
C VAL A 154 20.16 -4.72 9.35
N PRO A 155 20.82 -4.59 10.53
CA PRO A 155 21.47 -5.71 11.21
C PRO A 155 20.52 -6.89 11.42
N LYS A 156 21.01 -8.12 11.25
CA LYS A 156 20.19 -9.32 11.51
C LYS A 156 19.84 -9.40 12.99
N ILE A 157 18.73 -10.06 13.32
CA ILE A 157 18.27 -10.26 14.70
C ILE A 157 19.28 -11.00 15.60
N THR A 158 20.20 -11.74 14.97
CA THR A 158 21.31 -12.46 15.60
C THR A 158 22.55 -11.59 15.85
N ASP A 159 22.64 -10.43 15.20
CA ASP A 159 23.81 -9.55 15.30
C ASP A 159 23.78 -8.78 16.63
N LYS A 160 24.95 -8.61 17.23
CA LYS A 160 25.11 -7.82 18.46
C LYS A 160 25.33 -6.36 18.10
N THR A 161 24.26 -5.58 18.04
CA THR A 161 24.31 -4.13 17.75
C THR A 161 23.53 -3.33 18.80
N ASP A 162 23.66 -2.01 18.76
CA ASP A 162 22.82 -1.08 19.51
C ASP A 162 21.76 -0.41 18.61
N SER A 163 21.49 -0.98 17.43
CA SER A 163 20.46 -0.47 16.53
C SER A 163 19.06 -0.58 17.13
N ARG A 164 18.21 0.38 16.79
CA ARG A 164 16.76 0.38 17.08
C ARG A 164 16.01 -0.59 16.16
N CYS A 165 16.64 -1.07 15.10
CA CYS A 165 16.04 -1.97 14.12
C CYS A 165 16.77 -3.31 14.10
N SER A 166 16.01 -4.37 13.89
CA SER A 166 16.56 -5.72 13.71
C SER A 166 15.87 -6.37 12.53
N ARG A 167 16.62 -7.12 11.72
CA ARG A 167 16.11 -7.77 10.53
C ARG A 167 15.98 -9.27 10.70
N ILE A 168 14.91 -9.84 10.18
CA ILE A 168 14.71 -11.28 10.06
C ILE A 168 14.27 -11.61 8.63
N ASP A 169 14.68 -12.78 8.16
CA ASP A 169 14.35 -13.31 6.85
C ASP A 169 13.91 -14.79 6.98
N PHE A 170 13.57 -15.42 5.86
CA PHE A 170 13.10 -16.80 5.89
C PHE A 170 14.14 -17.76 6.48
N GLU A 171 15.43 -17.57 6.16
CA GLU A 171 16.51 -18.44 6.65
C GLU A 171 16.69 -18.30 8.17
N SER A 172 16.68 -17.07 8.68
CA SER A 172 16.84 -16.74 10.10
C SER A 172 15.55 -16.83 10.92
N ARG A 173 14.44 -17.32 10.34
CA ARG A 173 13.11 -17.35 11.00
C ARG A 173 13.07 -18.07 12.34
N ALA A 174 13.92 -19.07 12.52
CA ALA A 174 14.02 -19.84 13.76
C ALA A 174 14.65 -19.03 14.91
N GLU A 175 15.37 -17.96 14.60
CA GLU A 175 16.05 -17.08 15.55
C GLU A 175 15.15 -15.96 16.08
N LEU A 176 13.86 -15.99 15.76
CA LEU A 176 12.90 -15.00 16.23
C LEU A 176 12.87 -14.96 17.76
N ARG A 177 13.00 -13.75 18.31
CA ARG A 177 13.03 -13.48 19.75
C ARG A 177 12.31 -12.18 20.08
N ALA A 178 12.06 -11.95 21.36
CA ALA A 178 11.59 -10.67 21.88
C ALA A 178 12.61 -9.54 21.58
N PRO A 179 12.16 -8.28 21.46
CA PRO A 179 13.05 -7.13 21.28
C PRO A 179 14.02 -7.00 22.46
N GLN A 180 15.26 -6.64 22.17
CA GLN A 180 16.33 -6.45 23.15
C GLN A 180 16.79 -5.00 23.20
N LYS A 181 17.19 -4.53 24.40
CA LYS A 181 17.73 -3.19 24.61
C LYS A 181 16.85 -2.08 23.99
N ASN A 182 17.37 -1.41 22.96
CA ASN A 182 16.80 -0.27 22.28
C ASN A 182 16.03 -0.64 21.01
N GLU A 183 15.92 -1.93 20.69
CA GLU A 183 15.16 -2.37 19.53
C GLU A 183 13.69 -1.98 19.65
N ARG A 184 13.14 -1.44 18.57
CA ARG A 184 11.76 -0.96 18.46
C ARG A 184 11.09 -1.46 17.19
N VAL A 185 11.85 -1.69 16.11
CA VAL A 185 11.33 -2.04 14.79
C VAL A 185 11.89 -3.39 14.34
N LEU A 186 11.02 -4.33 14.01
CA LEU A 186 11.40 -5.57 13.34
C LEU A 186 11.21 -5.40 11.82
N VAL A 187 12.32 -5.48 11.09
CA VAL A 187 12.33 -5.49 9.63
C VAL A 187 12.22 -6.94 9.16
N ILE A 188 11.25 -7.25 8.32
CA ILE A 188 11.02 -8.60 7.81
C ILE A 188 11.21 -8.59 6.29
N ASP A 189 12.15 -9.39 5.82
CA ASP A 189 12.33 -9.64 4.39
C ASP A 189 11.37 -10.76 3.95
N ALA A 190 10.24 -10.38 3.36
CA ALA A 190 9.20 -11.31 2.94
C ALA A 190 9.56 -12.12 1.69
N GLY A 191 10.67 -11.78 1.00
CA GLY A 191 10.95 -12.23 -0.36
C GLY A 191 11.08 -13.75 -0.56
N GLN A 192 11.31 -14.51 0.52
CA GLN A 192 11.42 -15.98 0.52
C GLN A 192 10.36 -16.67 1.39
N PHE A 193 9.45 -15.92 2.00
CA PHE A 193 8.32 -16.51 2.73
C PHE A 193 7.28 -17.07 1.76
N GLU A 194 6.64 -18.16 2.15
CA GLU A 194 5.51 -18.73 1.43
C GLU A 194 4.37 -17.70 1.37
N PRO A 195 3.57 -17.66 0.28
CA PRO A 195 2.48 -16.70 0.13
C PRO A 195 1.35 -16.90 1.15
N GLU A 196 1.19 -18.11 1.66
CA GLU A 196 0.22 -18.50 2.69
C GLU A 196 0.70 -19.78 3.38
N GLY A 197 0.06 -20.16 4.49
CA GLY A 197 0.41 -21.37 5.27
C GLY A 197 1.25 -21.07 6.51
N GLU A 198 1.76 -22.11 7.15
CA GLU A 198 2.44 -22.00 8.45
C GLU A 198 3.81 -21.29 8.37
N ASN A 199 4.40 -21.28 7.17
CA ASN A 199 5.71 -20.69 6.89
C ASN A 199 5.61 -19.33 6.20
N CYS A 200 4.43 -18.68 6.19
CA CYS A 200 4.29 -17.33 5.64
C CYS A 200 4.74 -16.26 6.63
N ASP A 201 5.00 -15.06 6.11
CA ASP A 201 5.41 -13.89 6.87
C ASP A 201 4.31 -13.43 7.86
N ALA A 202 3.03 -13.56 7.50
CA ALA A 202 1.93 -13.18 8.39
C ALA A 202 1.97 -13.94 9.72
N VAL A 203 2.23 -15.25 9.68
CA VAL A 203 2.42 -16.08 10.89
C VAL A 203 3.65 -15.62 11.68
N MET A 204 4.74 -15.25 11.00
CA MET A 204 5.92 -14.71 11.66
C MET A 204 5.63 -13.39 12.37
N ILE A 205 4.93 -12.46 11.73
CA ILE A 205 4.58 -11.16 12.30
C ILE A 205 3.75 -11.37 13.57
N VAL A 206 2.77 -12.29 13.56
CA VAL A 206 1.96 -12.63 14.75
C VAL A 206 2.82 -13.20 15.87
N LYS A 207 3.74 -14.14 15.57
CA LYS A 207 4.69 -14.67 16.57
C LYS A 207 5.56 -13.56 17.17
N ALA A 208 6.07 -12.66 16.33
CA ALA A 208 6.88 -11.53 16.78
C ALA A 208 6.06 -10.56 17.65
N TYR A 209 4.81 -10.31 17.29
CA TYR A 209 3.88 -9.51 18.08
C TYR A 209 3.63 -10.11 19.47
N GLN A 210 3.42 -11.43 19.56
CA GLN A 210 3.27 -12.15 20.83
C GLN A 210 4.53 -12.06 21.71
N LEU A 211 5.70 -11.88 21.10
CA LEU A 211 6.98 -11.65 21.78
C LEU A 211 7.21 -10.17 22.15
N GLY A 212 6.28 -9.27 21.84
CA GLY A 212 6.31 -7.87 22.24
C GLY A 212 6.75 -6.89 21.16
N TRP A 213 7.01 -7.33 19.93
CA TRP A 213 7.24 -6.40 18.83
C TRP A 213 5.95 -5.68 18.45
N LYS A 214 6.04 -4.36 18.19
CA LYS A 214 4.87 -3.52 17.87
C LYS A 214 5.02 -2.73 16.57
N ARG A 215 6.25 -2.52 16.11
CA ARG A 215 6.52 -1.86 14.83
C ARG A 215 7.20 -2.83 13.89
N PHE A 216 6.62 -2.97 12.72
CA PHE A 216 7.08 -3.87 11.67
C PHE A 216 7.30 -3.06 10.39
N ILE A 217 8.42 -3.30 9.73
CA ILE A 217 8.62 -2.90 8.35
C ILE A 217 8.81 -4.18 7.56
N VAL A 218 7.97 -4.41 6.57
CA VAL A 218 8.01 -5.65 5.81
C VAL A 218 8.18 -5.31 4.34
N HIS A 219 9.19 -5.90 3.69
CA HIS A 219 9.60 -5.52 2.35
C HIS A 219 9.83 -6.72 1.44
N ARG A 220 10.06 -6.46 0.14
CA ARG A 220 10.07 -7.47 -0.93
C ARG A 220 8.78 -8.32 -1.00
N TYR A 221 7.63 -7.71 -0.70
CA TYR A 221 6.34 -8.35 -0.95
C TYR A 221 6.09 -8.62 -2.44
N ARG A 222 5.57 -9.81 -2.73
CA ARG A 222 5.29 -10.32 -4.08
C ARG A 222 3.93 -11.02 -4.16
N GLY A 223 3.01 -10.67 -3.27
CA GLY A 223 1.66 -11.22 -3.20
C GLY A 223 1.41 -12.12 -1.98
N GLN A 224 2.26 -12.08 -0.96
CA GLN A 224 1.98 -12.78 0.30
C GLN A 224 0.67 -12.25 0.92
N ARG A 225 -0.11 -13.16 1.50
CA ARG A 225 -1.48 -12.94 1.96
C ARG A 225 -1.52 -12.78 3.49
N PHE A 226 -2.61 -12.24 4.01
CA PHE A 226 -2.93 -12.21 5.45
C PHE A 226 -2.04 -11.30 6.33
N THR A 227 -1.24 -10.40 5.74
CA THR A 227 -0.48 -9.41 6.50
C THR A 227 -1.40 -8.60 7.41
N GLY A 228 -1.11 -8.53 8.72
CA GLY A 228 -1.99 -7.85 9.67
C GLY A 228 -3.14 -8.70 10.20
N CYS A 229 -3.24 -9.98 9.82
CA CYS A 229 -4.21 -10.93 10.38
C CYS A 229 -3.66 -11.65 11.63
N GLY A 230 -4.55 -12.12 12.51
CA GLY A 230 -4.21 -13.03 13.61
C GLY A 230 -3.67 -12.37 14.89
N PHE A 231 -3.70 -11.04 15.00
CA PHE A 231 -3.20 -10.31 16.18
C PHE A 231 -4.15 -10.31 17.39
N GLY A 232 -5.42 -10.64 17.19
CA GLY A 232 -6.46 -10.47 18.20
C GLY A 232 -6.84 -8.99 18.41
N PRO A 233 -7.60 -8.67 19.47
CA PRO A 233 -8.23 -7.35 19.65
C PRO A 233 -7.28 -6.24 20.18
N ALA A 234 -6.09 -6.59 20.69
CA ALA A 234 -5.22 -5.65 21.42
C ALA A 234 -4.18 -4.94 20.52
N THR A 235 -4.60 -4.38 19.39
CA THR A 235 -3.70 -3.95 18.30
C THR A 235 -3.49 -2.45 18.17
N LYS A 236 -4.01 -1.65 19.11
CA LYS A 236 -4.00 -0.18 19.04
C LYS A 236 -2.61 0.44 18.84
N ASP A 237 -1.55 -0.20 19.33
CA ASP A 237 -0.16 0.27 19.27
C ASP A 237 0.67 -0.42 18.18
N VAL A 238 0.05 -1.26 17.35
CA VAL A 238 0.72 -1.99 16.27
C VAL A 238 0.79 -1.13 15.01
N ARG A 239 1.98 -1.07 14.41
CA ARG A 239 2.22 -0.47 13.09
C ARG A 239 2.93 -1.47 12.19
N ILE A 240 2.43 -1.63 10.97
CA ILE A 240 3.06 -2.44 9.92
C ILE A 240 3.19 -1.57 8.67
N ASP A 241 4.41 -1.24 8.29
CA ASP A 241 4.70 -0.60 7.02
C ASP A 241 5.00 -1.71 5.99
N VAL A 242 4.25 -1.74 4.89
CA VAL A 242 4.30 -2.82 3.88
C VAL A 242 4.85 -2.27 2.58
N TYR A 243 6.01 -2.75 2.16
CA TYR A 243 6.69 -2.36 0.92
C TYR A 243 6.67 -3.49 -0.11
N GLY A 244 6.20 -3.16 -1.31
CA GLY A 244 5.96 -4.12 -2.39
C GLY A 244 4.48 -4.43 -2.59
N SER A 245 4.18 -5.55 -3.24
CA SER A 245 2.80 -5.92 -3.59
C SER A 245 2.23 -6.86 -2.54
N SER A 246 1.42 -6.35 -1.61
CA SER A 246 0.65 -7.23 -0.70
C SER A 246 -0.38 -8.04 -1.48
N GLY A 247 -0.62 -9.28 -1.06
CA GLY A 247 -1.71 -10.09 -1.57
C GLY A 247 -3.03 -9.82 -0.85
N ASP A 248 -3.92 -10.79 -0.94
CA ASP A 248 -5.24 -10.76 -0.30
C ASP A 248 -5.15 -10.64 1.24
N TYR A 249 -6.22 -10.13 1.85
CA TYR A 249 -6.48 -10.06 3.30
C TYR A 249 -5.60 -9.14 4.10
N LEU A 250 -4.94 -8.18 3.45
CA LEU A 250 -4.23 -7.14 4.16
C LEU A 250 -5.13 -6.50 5.22
N ALA A 251 -4.67 -6.55 6.48
CA ALA A 251 -5.28 -5.94 7.65
C ALA A 251 -6.68 -6.46 8.06
N GLU A 252 -7.14 -7.62 7.57
CA GLU A 252 -8.51 -8.10 7.85
C GLU A 252 -8.81 -8.21 9.36
N SER A 253 -7.91 -8.75 10.18
CA SER A 253 -8.16 -8.89 11.62
C SER A 253 -8.16 -7.56 12.38
N PHE A 254 -7.59 -6.48 11.80
CA PHE A 254 -7.72 -5.14 12.36
C PHE A 254 -9.12 -4.56 12.19
N MET A 255 -10.06 -5.30 11.58
CA MET A 255 -11.46 -4.90 11.37
C MET A 255 -12.45 -5.48 12.41
N ALA A 256 -11.99 -6.24 13.40
CA ALA A 256 -12.92 -6.86 14.37
C ALA A 256 -13.45 -5.88 15.44
N GLY A 257 -14.64 -6.14 15.96
CA GLY A 257 -15.25 -5.38 17.07
C GLY A 257 -16.04 -4.13 16.64
N ASP A 258 -16.61 -3.40 17.58
CA ASP A 258 -17.35 -2.15 17.28
C ASP A 258 -16.39 -0.95 17.22
N PRO A 259 -16.29 -0.24 16.07
CA PRO A 259 -15.40 0.91 15.92
C PRO A 259 -15.56 1.98 17.01
N LEU A 260 -16.78 2.23 17.50
CA LEU A 260 -17.05 3.24 18.53
C LEU A 260 -16.66 2.77 19.94
N ASN A 261 -16.33 1.48 20.09
CA ASN A 261 -15.90 0.85 21.34
C ASN A 261 -14.51 0.20 21.23
N GLY A 262 -13.64 0.78 20.39
CA GLY A 262 -12.24 0.36 20.26
C GLY A 262 -12.00 -0.79 19.27
N GLY A 263 -13.02 -1.18 18.51
CA GLY A 263 -12.90 -2.08 17.38
C GLY A 263 -12.32 -1.42 16.12
N GLY A 264 -12.11 -2.27 15.12
CA GLY A 264 -11.49 -1.95 13.85
C GLY A 264 -12.36 -1.25 12.82
N PHE A 265 -11.76 -0.46 11.93
CA PHE A 265 -12.46 0.08 10.76
C PHE A 265 -11.51 0.39 9.60
N VAL A 266 -12.09 0.57 8.41
CA VAL A 266 -11.39 1.00 7.18
C VAL A 266 -12.08 2.25 6.65
N VAL A 267 -11.29 3.19 6.14
CA VAL A 267 -11.79 4.30 5.33
C VAL A 267 -11.50 3.99 3.86
N LEU A 268 -12.54 3.94 3.04
CA LEU A 268 -12.45 3.65 1.62
C LEU A 268 -12.80 4.90 0.83
N ASN A 269 -11.80 5.57 0.24
CA ASN A 269 -12.03 6.84 -0.46
C ASN A 269 -12.44 6.68 -1.94
N GLY A 270 -12.12 5.56 -2.59
CA GLY A 270 -12.54 5.32 -3.98
C GLY A 270 -11.99 6.33 -4.99
N ILE A 271 -10.77 6.81 -4.77
CA ILE A 271 -10.12 7.85 -5.58
C ILE A 271 -8.84 7.33 -6.24
N GLY A 272 -8.53 7.91 -7.40
CA GLY A 272 -7.22 7.85 -8.02
C GLY A 272 -6.63 9.26 -8.15
N PHE A 273 -5.58 9.37 -8.95
CA PHE A 273 -4.91 10.64 -9.23
C PHE A 273 -4.80 10.86 -10.74
N ASP A 274 -4.78 12.12 -11.19
CA ASP A 274 -4.37 12.49 -12.55
C ASP A 274 -2.84 12.35 -12.64
N GLU A 275 -2.38 11.73 -13.73
CA GLU A 275 -0.96 11.41 -13.93
C GLU A 275 -0.11 12.64 -14.27
N ARG A 276 -0.72 13.79 -14.64
CA ARG A 276 0.01 15.02 -15.02
C ARG A 276 0.30 15.91 -13.83
N ASP A 277 -0.71 16.15 -12.99
CA ASP A 277 -0.61 17.13 -11.89
C ASP A 277 -0.78 16.51 -10.50
N GLY A 278 -1.11 15.22 -10.41
CA GLY A 278 -1.34 14.53 -9.15
C GLY A 278 -2.63 14.92 -8.43
N SER A 279 -3.52 15.66 -9.09
CA SER A 279 -4.84 16.01 -8.53
C SER A 279 -5.70 14.77 -8.33
N ILE A 280 -6.57 14.81 -7.32
CA ILE A 280 -7.48 13.70 -7.02
C ILE A 280 -8.56 13.60 -8.10
N ARG A 281 -8.81 12.38 -8.57
CA ARG A 281 -9.96 12.04 -9.40
C ARG A 281 -10.76 10.92 -8.76
N GLU A 282 -12.07 10.94 -8.93
CA GLU A 282 -12.91 9.87 -8.43
C GLU A 282 -12.90 8.68 -9.40
N TYR A 283 -12.89 7.47 -8.84
CA TYR A 283 -13.14 6.29 -9.64
C TYR A 283 -14.62 6.21 -10.06
N GLU A 284 -14.87 5.47 -11.14
CA GLU A 284 -16.22 5.22 -11.60
C GLU A 284 -17.03 4.50 -10.52
N SER A 285 -16.45 3.50 -9.86
CA SER A 285 -16.97 2.88 -8.65
C SER A 285 -15.97 3.04 -7.50
N PRO A 286 -16.41 3.40 -6.27
CA PRO A 286 -15.50 3.53 -5.14
C PRO A 286 -14.89 2.19 -4.69
N TYR A 287 -15.51 1.06 -5.06
CA TYR A 287 -14.98 -0.28 -4.90
C TYR A 287 -15.40 -1.14 -6.09
N PRO A 288 -14.46 -1.67 -6.89
CA PRO A 288 -14.80 -2.45 -8.08
C PRO A 288 -15.15 -3.92 -7.78
N GLY A 289 -14.93 -4.40 -6.54
CA GLY A 289 -15.25 -5.78 -6.15
C GLY A 289 -16.72 -5.97 -5.75
N SER A 290 -17.09 -7.20 -5.37
CA SER A 290 -18.48 -7.58 -5.06
C SER A 290 -18.66 -8.27 -3.70
N ASN A 291 -17.66 -8.24 -2.80
CA ASN A 291 -17.62 -9.11 -1.63
C ASN A 291 -17.34 -8.38 -0.31
N ILE A 292 -17.92 -7.20 -0.11
CA ILE A 292 -17.71 -6.42 1.13
C ILE A 292 -18.37 -7.13 2.33
N PHE A 293 -17.61 -7.27 3.42
CA PHE A 293 -18.03 -7.88 4.70
C PHE A 293 -18.45 -9.35 4.67
N SER A 294 -17.96 -10.12 3.69
CA SER A 294 -18.15 -11.57 3.66
C SER A 294 -17.66 -12.23 4.95
N LEU A 295 -18.57 -12.88 5.69
CA LEU A 295 -18.33 -13.58 6.96
C LEU A 295 -17.82 -12.70 8.11
N ALA A 296 -17.91 -11.37 7.99
CA ALA A 296 -17.44 -10.49 9.04
C ALA A 296 -18.41 -10.48 10.23
N SER A 297 -17.85 -10.46 11.44
CA SER A 297 -18.61 -10.40 12.70
C SER A 297 -18.48 -9.06 13.42
N GLY A 298 -17.67 -8.15 12.91
CA GLY A 298 -17.47 -6.80 13.46
C GLY A 298 -16.83 -5.85 12.45
N GLY A 299 -16.65 -4.61 12.89
CA GLY A 299 -16.00 -3.53 12.15
C GLY A 299 -16.96 -2.59 11.44
N ALA A 300 -16.37 -1.57 10.80
CA ALA A 300 -17.06 -0.74 9.83
C ALA A 300 -16.15 -0.32 8.68
N ILE A 301 -16.74 -0.12 7.50
CA ILE A 301 -16.10 0.58 6.40
C ILE A 301 -16.79 1.93 6.26
N TYR A 302 -16.02 3.01 6.34
CA TYR A 302 -16.47 4.35 6.04
C TYR A 302 -16.10 4.66 4.60
N VAL A 303 -17.07 4.49 3.70
CA VAL A 303 -16.86 4.64 2.26
C VAL A 303 -17.24 6.03 1.80
N ARG A 304 -16.33 6.71 1.09
CA ARG A 304 -16.62 7.94 0.35
C ARG A 304 -17.42 7.57 -0.89
N ASP A 305 -18.72 7.86 -0.88
CA ASP A 305 -19.61 7.58 -1.99
C ASP A 305 -20.73 8.63 -2.12
N PRO A 306 -20.36 9.87 -2.52
CA PRO A 306 -21.29 10.99 -2.59
C PRO A 306 -22.40 10.82 -3.63
N ARG A 307 -22.27 9.86 -4.55
CA ARG A 307 -23.26 9.57 -5.61
C ARG A 307 -23.94 8.21 -5.45
N ARG A 308 -23.72 7.53 -4.30
CA ARG A 308 -24.32 6.23 -3.97
C ARG A 308 -24.13 5.19 -5.08
N LYS A 309 -22.92 5.13 -5.64
CA LYS A 309 -22.56 4.21 -6.72
C LYS A 309 -22.28 2.79 -6.23
N LEU A 310 -21.87 2.63 -4.97
CA LEU A 310 -21.77 1.33 -4.35
C LEU A 310 -23.17 0.83 -4.00
N VAL A 311 -23.52 -0.36 -4.48
CA VAL A 311 -24.87 -0.96 -4.37
C VAL A 311 -24.90 -2.16 -3.43
N ASP A 312 -26.10 -2.55 -2.99
CA ASP A 312 -26.31 -3.64 -2.04
C ASP A 312 -25.76 -4.98 -2.54
N GLU A 313 -25.76 -5.22 -3.86
CA GLU A 313 -25.23 -6.45 -4.48
C GLU A 313 -23.72 -6.61 -4.31
N GLN A 314 -23.00 -5.53 -3.95
CA GLN A 314 -21.58 -5.59 -3.62
C GLN A 314 -21.33 -5.91 -2.14
N LEU A 315 -22.39 -5.91 -1.31
CA LEU A 315 -22.34 -6.27 0.09
C LEU A 315 -22.65 -7.76 0.25
N ASN A 316 -21.67 -8.54 0.69
CA ASN A 316 -21.87 -9.93 1.05
C ASN A 316 -21.92 -10.08 2.57
N GLY A 317 -23.07 -9.77 3.19
CA GLY A 317 -23.23 -9.78 4.64
C GLY A 317 -23.01 -8.44 5.33
N GLY A 318 -22.83 -7.36 4.56
CA GLY A 318 -22.86 -5.98 5.07
C GLY A 318 -24.23 -5.31 4.92
N GLU A 319 -24.43 -4.21 5.63
CA GLU A 319 -25.55 -3.28 5.49
C GLU A 319 -25.06 -1.83 5.54
N TYR A 320 -25.74 -0.94 4.80
CA TYR A 320 -25.51 0.50 4.89
C TYR A 320 -26.12 1.09 6.14
N MET A 321 -25.41 2.06 6.70
CA MET A 321 -25.83 2.90 7.81
C MET A 321 -25.51 4.35 7.46
N ASP A 322 -26.32 5.27 7.96
CA ASP A 322 -25.99 6.70 7.90
C ASP A 322 -24.74 6.97 8.75
N LEU A 323 -23.93 7.92 8.28
CA LEU A 323 -22.77 8.39 9.03
C LEU A 323 -23.22 9.30 10.18
N THR A 324 -22.82 8.97 11.40
CA THR A 324 -23.10 9.79 12.59
C THR A 324 -21.94 10.74 12.91
N ASP A 325 -22.18 11.75 13.76
CA ASP A 325 -21.11 12.63 14.27
C ASP A 325 -20.04 11.88 15.06
N ALA A 326 -20.44 10.81 15.77
CA ALA A 326 -19.51 9.96 16.50
C ALA A 326 -18.60 9.18 15.54
N ASP A 327 -19.15 8.69 14.43
CA ASP A 327 -18.39 8.04 13.36
C ASP A 327 -17.40 9.03 12.71
N TRP A 328 -17.84 10.25 12.43
CA TRP A 328 -16.96 11.27 11.86
C TRP A 328 -15.81 11.63 12.81
N LYS A 329 -16.12 11.85 14.08
CA LYS A 329 -15.11 12.12 15.12
C LYS A 329 -14.10 10.97 15.26
N LEU A 330 -14.53 9.73 15.04
CA LEU A 330 -13.66 8.56 15.05
C LEU A 330 -12.68 8.58 13.88
N ILE A 331 -13.16 8.83 12.64
CA ILE A 331 -12.32 8.70 11.44
C ILE A 331 -11.50 9.95 11.11
N LEU A 332 -11.91 11.13 11.57
CA LEU A 332 -11.26 12.40 11.24
C LEU A 332 -9.75 12.41 11.54
N PRO A 333 -9.25 11.96 12.70
CA PRO A 333 -7.80 11.94 12.97
C PRO A 333 -7.01 11.03 12.01
N TYR A 334 -7.65 10.00 11.46
CA TYR A 334 -7.03 9.10 10.48
C TYR A 334 -7.03 9.72 9.08
N LEU A 335 -8.04 10.53 8.76
CA LEU A 335 -8.03 11.35 7.54
C LEU A 335 -6.98 12.46 7.63
N GLU A 336 -6.79 13.08 8.79
CA GLU A 336 -5.72 14.06 9.04
C GLU A 336 -4.33 13.43 8.89
N GLU A 337 -4.15 12.19 9.39
CA GLU A 337 -2.90 11.46 9.19
C GLU A 337 -2.71 11.06 7.72
N ASN A 338 -3.78 10.66 7.01
CA ASN A 338 -3.72 10.42 5.57
C ASN A 338 -3.37 11.69 4.78
N GLU A 339 -3.86 12.86 5.20
CA GLU A 339 -3.45 14.14 4.63
C GLU A 339 -1.95 14.38 4.86
N ARG A 340 -1.46 14.13 6.07
CA ARG A 340 -0.03 14.23 6.40
C ARG A 340 0.83 13.27 5.59
N LEU A 341 0.37 12.04 5.35
CA LEU A 341 1.14 11.00 4.64
C LEU A 341 1.05 11.17 3.11
N PHE A 342 -0.16 11.27 2.58
CA PHE A 342 -0.45 11.19 1.16
C PHE A 342 -0.69 12.54 0.49
N GLY A 343 -0.83 13.63 1.26
CA GLY A 343 -1.17 14.95 0.73
C GLY A 343 -2.62 15.05 0.22
N ILE A 344 -3.49 14.16 0.67
CA ILE A 344 -4.92 14.13 0.32
C ILE A 344 -5.67 14.93 1.37
N THR A 345 -6.09 16.16 1.05
CA THR A 345 -6.72 17.01 2.07
C THR A 345 -8.15 16.58 2.38
N ILE A 346 -8.57 16.79 3.62
CA ILE A 346 -9.97 16.55 4.01
C ILE A 346 -10.93 17.43 3.20
N GLU A 347 -10.50 18.65 2.86
CA GLU A 347 -11.28 19.57 2.04
C GLU A 347 -11.51 19.02 0.62
N GLU A 348 -10.49 18.46 -0.02
CA GLU A 348 -10.64 17.79 -1.32
C GLU A 348 -11.56 16.58 -1.22
N LEU A 349 -11.43 15.76 -0.17
CA LEU A 349 -12.30 14.61 0.05
C LEU A 349 -13.78 15.03 0.20
N LEU A 350 -14.04 16.13 0.90
CA LEU A 350 -15.40 16.64 1.12
C LEU A 350 -15.93 17.52 -0.03
N THR A 351 -15.10 17.84 -1.02
CA THR A 351 -15.53 18.63 -2.18
C THR A 351 -16.08 17.71 -3.27
N VAL A 352 -17.33 17.94 -3.64
CA VAL A 352 -18.05 17.17 -4.67
C VAL A 352 -18.65 18.16 -5.68
N ASP A 353 -18.34 17.97 -6.96
CA ASP A 353 -18.76 18.87 -8.05
C ASP A 353 -18.41 20.34 -7.77
N GLY A 354 -17.20 20.58 -7.24
CA GLY A 354 -16.68 21.91 -6.91
C GLY A 354 -17.33 22.57 -5.68
N LYS A 355 -18.17 21.84 -4.93
CA LYS A 355 -18.82 22.35 -3.72
C LYS A 355 -18.44 21.51 -2.51
N LYS A 356 -18.02 22.17 -1.44
CA LYS A 356 -17.80 21.53 -0.14
C LYS A 356 -19.13 21.00 0.39
N ARG A 357 -19.13 19.72 0.76
CA ARG A 357 -20.28 19.01 1.34
C ARG A 357 -20.00 18.64 2.79
N THR A 358 -21.06 18.29 3.50
CA THR A 358 -20.95 17.74 4.85
C THR A 358 -20.41 16.30 4.80
N PRO A 359 -19.76 15.82 5.86
CA PRO A 359 -19.30 14.44 5.92
C PRO A 359 -20.39 13.40 5.65
N ALA A 360 -21.60 13.60 6.17
CA ALA A 360 -22.73 12.67 5.97
C ALA A 360 -23.30 12.68 4.53
N GLU A 361 -23.09 13.75 3.75
CA GLU A 361 -23.42 13.77 2.32
C GLU A 361 -22.38 13.01 1.47
N VAL A 362 -21.17 12.82 1.99
CA VAL A 362 -20.02 12.29 1.23
C VAL A 362 -19.69 10.86 1.62
N TYR A 363 -19.75 10.54 2.91
CA TYR A 363 -19.39 9.23 3.45
C TYR A 363 -20.63 8.47 3.90
N ARG A 364 -20.58 7.15 3.69
CA ARG A 364 -21.55 6.19 4.22
C ARG A 364 -20.83 5.19 5.10
N LYS A 365 -21.52 4.68 6.11
CA LYS A 365 -21.02 3.59 6.94
C LYS A 365 -21.55 2.28 6.38
N ILE A 366 -20.69 1.28 6.29
CA ILE A 366 -21.06 -0.10 6.05
C ILE A 366 -20.64 -0.88 7.29
N ARG A 367 -21.51 -1.73 7.81
CA ARG A 367 -21.18 -2.66 8.91
C ARG A 367 -21.67 -4.07 8.58
N PRO A 368 -21.17 -5.12 9.25
CA PRO A 368 -21.77 -6.43 9.14
C PRO A 368 -23.24 -6.43 9.56
N LYS A 369 -24.08 -7.16 8.84
CA LYS A 369 -25.46 -7.45 9.26
C LYS A 369 -25.42 -8.16 10.60
N THR A 370 -26.27 -7.74 11.53
CA THR A 370 -26.49 -8.52 12.75
C THR A 370 -27.09 -9.86 12.33
N ALA A 371 -26.55 -10.98 12.81
CA ALA A 371 -27.10 -12.30 12.49
C ALA A 371 -28.53 -12.40 13.04
N ALA A 372 -29.52 -12.08 12.22
CA ALA A 372 -30.86 -12.63 12.39
C ALA A 372 -30.72 -14.14 12.16
N ALA A 373 -31.28 -14.93 13.09
CA ALA A 373 -31.22 -16.39 13.12
C ALA A 373 -31.18 -17.01 11.72
N ALA A 374 -30.17 -17.86 11.48
CA ALA A 374 -29.97 -18.60 10.24
C ALA A 374 -31.30 -19.20 9.76
N VAL A 375 -31.84 -18.64 8.67
CA VAL A 375 -32.92 -19.26 7.93
C VAL A 375 -32.30 -20.44 7.19
N HIS A 376 -32.86 -21.62 7.44
CA HIS A 376 -32.53 -22.90 6.83
C HIS A 376 -32.05 -22.77 5.38
N VAL A 377 -30.80 -23.16 5.15
CA VAL A 377 -30.37 -23.65 3.84
C VAL A 377 -30.73 -25.14 3.85
N GLU A 378 -31.65 -25.54 2.97
CA GLU A 378 -31.95 -26.93 2.73
C GLU A 378 -30.68 -27.65 2.25
N ASP A 379 -30.36 -28.76 2.91
CA ASP A 379 -29.30 -29.70 2.52
C ASP A 379 -29.65 -30.36 1.18
N ASP A 380 -29.17 -29.78 0.07
CA ASP A 380 -28.99 -30.51 -1.19
C ASP A 380 -27.57 -31.08 -1.24
N ASP A 381 -27.30 -32.10 -0.42
CA ASP A 381 -26.10 -32.96 -0.54
C ASP A 381 -26.45 -34.45 -0.52
N ALA A 382 -27.39 -34.83 -1.39
CA ALA A 382 -27.61 -36.21 -1.80
C ALA A 382 -26.87 -36.47 -3.12
N GLY A 383 -25.54 -36.62 -3.08
CA GLY A 383 -24.82 -36.76 -4.34
C GLY A 383 -23.39 -37.27 -4.38
N LEU A 384 -22.74 -37.73 -3.30
CA LEU A 384 -21.41 -38.37 -3.41
C LEU A 384 -21.10 -39.31 -2.24
N LYS A 385 -21.77 -40.47 -2.22
CA LYS A 385 -21.28 -41.66 -1.51
C LYS A 385 -21.39 -42.85 -2.46
N ASN A 386 -20.30 -43.18 -3.14
CA ASN A 386 -19.90 -44.53 -3.57
C ASN A 386 -18.69 -44.44 -4.50
N CYS A 387 -17.48 -44.59 -3.95
CA CYS A 387 -16.32 -45.16 -4.65
C CYS A 387 -15.18 -45.36 -3.64
N ALA A 388 -15.28 -46.43 -2.84
CA ALA A 388 -14.15 -47.09 -2.21
C ALA A 388 -14.61 -48.50 -1.78
N ALA A 389 -14.37 -49.48 -2.63
CA ALA A 389 -14.27 -50.89 -2.29
C ALA A 389 -13.03 -51.44 -2.98
#